data_AF-X0V6F6-F1
#
_entry.id   AF-X0V6F6-F1
#
_cell.length_a   1.000
_cell.length_b   1.000
_cell.length_c   1.000
_cell.angle_alpha   90.00
_cell.angle_beta   90.00
_cell.angle_gamma   90.00
#
_symmetry.space_group_name_H-M   'P 1'
#
loop_
_entity.id
_entity.type
_entity.pdbx_description
1 polymer ?
#
loop_
_entity_poly.entity_id
_entity_poly.type
_entity_poly.pdbx_seq_one_letter_code
_entity_poly.pdbx_strand_id
1 'polypeptide(L)'
;MTARVVTVKRHDKLTWVERLYVPMILKGLWVTSAHFFRNMKGFITGDRKDFVVQYPEQRVDFPDAFRGQPILVQLDNGEPRCVACGL
;
A
#
# COMPACT_ATOMS: atom_id res chain seq x y z
N MET A 1 -4.28 -28.45 -34.67
CA MET A 1 -3.70 -27.09 -34.62
C MET A 1 -2.27 -27.22 -34.12
N THR A 2 -1.27 -27.01 -34.97
CA THR A 2 0.14 -27.12 -34.61
C THR A 2 0.62 -25.82 -33.97
N ALA A 3 1.10 -25.88 -32.73
CA ALA A 3 1.63 -24.72 -32.02
C ALA A 3 2.95 -24.23 -32.64
N ARG A 4 3.08 -22.92 -32.85
CA ARG A 4 4.30 -22.29 -33.35
C ARG A 4 5.30 -22.18 -32.20
N VAL A 5 6.33 -23.00 -32.21
CA VAL A 5 7.43 -22.91 -31.24
C VAL A 5 8.38 -21.79 -31.66
N VAL A 6 8.48 -20.74 -30.84
CA VAL A 6 9.48 -19.68 -31.00
C VAL A 6 10.65 -19.99 -30.08
N THR A 7 11.80 -20.30 -30.67
CA THR A 7 13.02 -20.54 -29.91
C THR A 7 13.62 -19.20 -29.49
N VAL A 8 13.42 -18.82 -28.23
CA VAL A 8 13.99 -17.59 -27.66
C VAL A 8 15.50 -17.79 -27.48
N LYS A 9 16.31 -17.00 -28.19
CA LYS A 9 17.76 -16.93 -27.93
C LYS A 9 17.98 -16.37 -26.53
N ARG A 10 18.46 -17.20 -25.62
CA ARG A 10 18.88 -16.75 -24.28
C ARG A 10 20.32 -16.25 -24.36
N HIS A 11 20.67 -15.34 -23.47
CA HIS A 11 22.03 -14.83 -23.39
C HIS A 11 22.90 -15.89 -22.70
N ASP A 12 23.58 -16.73 -23.50
CA ASP A 12 24.26 -17.92 -22.99
C ASP A 12 25.52 -17.61 -22.17
N LYS A 13 26.06 -16.39 -22.30
CA LYS A 13 27.29 -15.96 -21.62
C LYS A 13 27.03 -14.68 -20.83
N LEU A 14 27.05 -14.78 -19.50
CA LEU A 14 27.09 -13.61 -18.63
C LEU A 14 28.43 -12.88 -18.80
N THR A 15 28.37 -11.56 -18.81
CA THR A 15 29.55 -10.68 -18.73
C THR A 15 30.27 -10.90 -17.38
N TRP A 16 31.56 -10.56 -17.32
CA TRP A 16 32.35 -10.73 -16.10
C TRP A 16 31.76 -9.99 -14.88
N VAL A 17 31.14 -8.84 -15.14
CA VAL A 17 30.49 -7.98 -14.16
C VAL A 17 29.20 -8.61 -13.62
N GLU A 18 28.40 -9.23 -14.48
CA GLU A 18 27.18 -9.93 -14.07
C GLU A 18 27.48 -11.17 -13.23
N ARG A 19 28.58 -11.87 -13.53
CA ARG A 19 29.02 -13.04 -12.74
C ARG A 19 29.46 -12.69 -11.33
N LEU A 20 29.99 -11.48 -11.13
CA LEU A 20 30.44 -11.01 -9.82
C LEU A 20 29.25 -10.65 -8.90
N TYR A 21 28.06 -10.39 -9.45
CA TYR A 21 26.81 -9.97 -8.77
C TYR A 21 26.87 -8.68 -7.93
N VAL A 22 28.06 -8.23 -7.52
CA VAL A 22 28.33 -7.00 -6.78
C VAL A 22 27.57 -5.77 -7.29
N PRO A 23 27.54 -5.43 -8.61
CA PRO A 23 26.81 -4.25 -9.07
C PRO A 23 25.30 -4.34 -8.81
N MET A 24 24.73 -5.55 -8.88
CA MET A 24 23.31 -5.76 -8.62
C MET A 24 22.98 -5.69 -7.13
N ILE A 25 23.88 -6.18 -6.27
CA ILE A 25 23.77 -6.06 -4.82
C ILE A 25 23.81 -4.59 -4.41
N LEU A 26 24.79 -3.84 -4.92
CA LEU A 26 24.90 -2.40 -4.65
C LEU A 26 23.68 -1.63 -5.14
N LYS A 27 23.13 -1.99 -6.31
CA LYS A 27 21.90 -1.39 -6.82
C LYS A 27 20.71 -1.66 -5.90
N GLY A 28 20.55 -2.89 -5.42
CA GLY A 28 19.50 -3.24 -4.46
C GLY A 28 19.63 -2.45 -3.16
N LEU A 29 20.84 -2.44 -2.59
CA LEU A 29 21.16 -1.70 -1.37
C LEU A 29 20.95 -0.19 -1.54
N TRP A 30 21.30 0.37 -2.69
CA TRP A 30 21.07 1.78 -2.98
C TRP A 30 19.59 2.14 -2.96
N VAL A 31 18.75 1.34 -3.63
CA VAL A 31 17.30 1.59 -3.67
C VAL A 31 16.69 1.49 -2.27
N THR A 32 17.02 0.44 -1.51
CA THR A 32 16.49 0.27 -0.15
C THR A 32 16.96 1.38 0.79
N SER A 33 18.24 1.74 0.72
CA SER A 33 18.83 2.82 1.51
C SER A 33 18.18 4.17 1.17
N ALA A 34 17.96 4.47 -0.11
CA ALA A 34 17.32 5.71 -0.54
C ALA A 34 15.89 5.84 0.02
N HIS A 35 15.10 4.77 -0.01
CA HIS A 35 13.77 4.77 0.60
C HIS A 35 13.83 4.96 2.12
N PHE A 36 14.74 4.25 2.79
CA PHE A 36 14.94 4.35 4.23
C PHE A 36 15.31 5.78 4.65
N PHE A 37 16.34 6.38 4.05
CA PHE A 37 16.79 7.72 4.41
C PHE A 37 15.78 8.81 4.05
N ARG A 38 15.01 8.65 2.97
CA ARG A 38 13.92 9.57 2.63
C ARG A 38 12.82 9.56 3.70
N ASN A 39 12.41 8.38 4.14
CA ASN A 39 11.38 8.25 5.18
C ASN A 39 11.90 8.72 6.54
N MET A 40 13.14 8.37 6.89
CA MET A 40 13.81 8.81 8.12
C MET A 40 13.90 10.33 8.20
N LYS A 41 14.29 11.00 7.11
CA LYS A 41 14.30 12.46 7.05
C LYS A 41 12.92 13.03 7.33
N GLY A 42 11.87 12.50 6.70
CA GLY A 42 10.48 12.93 6.93
C GLY A 42 10.03 12.74 8.38
N PHE A 43 10.46 11.64 9.02
CA PHE A 43 10.21 11.38 10.44
C PHE A 43 10.84 12.44 11.35
N ILE A 44 12.10 12.83 11.08
CA ILE A 44 12.83 13.83 11.88
C ILE A 44 12.30 15.24 11.64
N THR A 45 11.95 15.59 10.40
CA THR A 45 11.47 16.95 10.05
C THR A 45 9.99 17.19 10.32
N GLY A 46 9.22 16.15 10.66
CA GLY A 46 7.77 16.23 10.86
C GLY A 46 6.93 16.15 9.57
N ASP A 47 7.51 16.47 8.40
CA ASP A 47 6.89 16.25 7.07
C ASP A 47 7.02 14.77 6.63
N ARG A 48 6.18 13.91 7.21
CA ARG A 48 6.16 12.48 6.91
C ARG A 48 5.43 12.22 5.59
N LYS A 49 6.14 11.60 4.64
CA LYS A 49 5.63 11.23 3.29
C LYS A 49 5.42 9.73 3.14
N ASP A 50 5.40 9.00 4.23
CA ASP A 50 5.09 7.58 4.25
C ASP A 50 3.58 7.35 4.16
N PHE A 51 3.19 6.12 3.80
CA PHE A 51 1.78 5.73 3.66
C PHE A 51 1.15 5.34 5.00
N VAL A 52 1.89 5.48 6.10
CA VAL A 52 1.51 4.95 7.41
C VAL A 52 0.65 5.97 8.13
N VAL A 53 -0.57 5.57 8.48
CA VAL A 53 -1.47 6.37 9.32
C VAL A 53 -1.16 6.06 10.78
N GLN A 54 -0.75 7.08 11.53
CA GLN A 54 -0.41 6.95 12.94
C GLN A 54 -1.67 7.03 13.79
N TYR A 55 -2.30 5.90 14.07
CA TYR A 55 -3.50 5.86 14.90
C TYR A 55 -3.13 5.87 16.40
N PRO A 56 -3.82 6.63 17.26
CA PRO A 56 -5.09 7.34 17.04
C PRO A 56 -4.99 8.82 16.60
N GLU A 57 -3.79 9.39 16.56
CA GLU A 57 -3.55 10.82 16.28
C GLU A 57 -3.89 11.24 14.84
N GLN A 58 -3.75 10.32 13.89
CA GLN A 58 -4.15 10.48 12.49
C GLN A 58 -5.26 9.48 12.18
N ARG A 59 -6.26 9.93 11.41
CA ARG A 59 -7.37 9.11 10.94
C ARG A 59 -7.41 9.12 9.42
N VAL A 60 -7.82 8.00 8.84
CA VAL A 60 -8.13 7.92 7.41
C VAL A 60 -9.42 8.69 7.13
N ASP A 61 -9.47 9.30 5.95
CA ASP A 61 -10.70 9.89 5.44
C ASP A 61 -11.63 8.76 4.97
N PHE A 62 -12.81 8.67 5.59
CA PHE A 62 -13.80 7.66 5.23
C PHE A 62 -14.84 8.28 4.30
N PRO A 63 -15.27 7.58 3.23
CA PRO A 63 -16.33 8.09 2.37
C PRO A 63 -17.67 8.15 3.11
N ASP A 64 -18.57 9.04 2.69
CA ASP A 64 -19.91 9.21 3.28
C ASP A 64 -20.73 7.90 3.33
N ALA A 65 -20.50 7.00 2.37
CA ALA A 65 -21.17 5.71 2.28
C ALA A 65 -20.49 4.61 3.12
N PHE A 66 -19.54 4.94 4.00
CA PHE A 66 -18.84 3.97 4.84
C PHE A 66 -19.80 3.28 5.81
N ARG A 67 -19.80 1.94 5.79
CA ARG A 67 -20.66 1.13 6.66
C ARG A 67 -19.94 0.83 7.97
N GLY A 68 -20.22 1.63 8.98
CA GLY A 68 -19.71 1.46 10.34
C GLY A 68 -20.61 0.61 11.23
N GLN A 69 -20.63 0.95 12.51
CA GLN A 69 -21.50 0.32 13.49
C GLN A 69 -22.98 0.65 13.21
N PRO A 70 -23.88 -0.35 13.13
CA PRO A 70 -25.31 -0.10 13.00
C PRO A 70 -25.83 0.58 14.27
N ILE A 71 -26.61 1.65 14.10
CA ILE A 71 -27.28 2.35 15.19
C ILE A 71 -28.77 2.57 14.87
N LEU A 72 -29.61 2.57 15.90
CA LEU A 72 -31.02 2.93 15.76
C LEU A 72 -31.15 4.44 15.62
N VAL A 73 -31.70 4.89 14.51
CA VAL A 73 -31.94 6.30 14.22
C VAL A 73 -33.17 6.81 14.97
N GLN A 74 -33.10 8.06 15.46
CA GLN A 74 -34.19 8.73 16.18
C GLN A 74 -34.97 9.68 15.27
N LEU A 75 -36.18 10.02 15.69
CA LEU A 75 -37.02 11.09 15.15
C LEU A 75 -36.66 12.44 15.81
N ASP A 76 -37.16 13.55 15.25
CA ASP A 76 -36.92 14.89 15.80
C ASP A 76 -37.54 15.07 17.20
N ASN A 77 -38.50 14.22 17.58
CA ASN A 77 -39.11 14.18 18.91
C ASN A 77 -38.35 13.30 19.93
N GLY A 78 -37.23 12.67 19.53
CA GLY A 78 -36.41 11.80 20.39
C GLY A 78 -36.86 10.32 20.47
N GLU A 79 -37.96 9.94 19.82
CA GLU A 79 -38.40 8.54 19.76
C GLU A 79 -37.65 7.73 18.68
N PRO A 80 -37.46 6.41 18.85
CA PRO A 80 -36.82 5.58 17.82
C PRO A 80 -37.70 5.48 16.56
N ARG A 81 -37.09 5.52 15.36
CA ARG A 81 -37.82 5.31 14.09
C ARG A 81 -38.33 3.87 13.89
N CYS A 82 -37.81 2.92 14.66
CA CYS A 82 -38.18 1.51 14.54
C CYS A 82 -39.61 1.27 15.06
N VAL A 83 -40.47 0.69 14.21
CA VAL A 83 -41.85 0.29 14.56
C VAL A 83 -42.02 -1.23 14.67
N ALA A 84 -40.91 -1.97 14.78
CA ALA A 84 -40.89 -3.45 14.83
C ALA A 84 -41.60 -4.14 13.64
N CYS A 85 -41.45 -3.59 12.42
CA CYS A 85 -42.07 -4.13 11.21
C CYS A 85 -41.45 -5.42 10.67
N GLY A 86 -40.26 -5.82 11.15
CA GLY A 86 -39.58 -7.06 10.73
C GLY A 86 -38.91 -7.00 9.35
N LEU A 87 -38.58 -5.79 8.87
CA LEU A 87 -37.77 -5.55 7.66
C LEU A 87 -36.27 -5.55 7.95
#